data_AF-A0A522MWR7-F1
#
_entry.id   AF-A0A522MWR7-F1
#
_cell.length_a   1.000
_cell.length_b   1.000
_cell.length_c   1.000
_cell.angle_alpha   90.00
_cell.angle_beta   90.00
_cell.angle_gamma   90.00
#
_symmetry.space_group_name_H-M   'P 1'
#
loop_
_entity.id
_entity.type
_entity.pdbx_description
1 polymer ?
#
loop_
_entity_poly.entity_id
_entity_poly.type
_entity_poly.pdbx_seq_one_letter_code
_entity_poly.pdbx_strand_id
1 'polypeptide(L)'
;MAAVVEEVEEVADGQVAEGRSARPTRVRRSARVRTPLRWAVNIGPGLARDLTAVGVADLEALTVLGAVAAWRRLRLSGSRAASLRDLYALEGAIRGVRGTMLEEGVKARLREAAR
;
A
#
# COMPACT_ATOMS: atom_id res chain seq x y z
N MET A 1 16.40 -34.01 -0.99
CA MET A 1 17.40 -32.91 -0.92
C MET A 1 17.97 -32.71 -2.31
N ALA A 2 17.98 -31.45 -2.73
CA ALA A 2 18.73 -30.82 -3.83
C ALA A 2 18.55 -31.38 -5.26
N ALA A 3 17.73 -30.64 -5.99
CA ALA A 3 17.54 -30.60 -7.42
C ALA A 3 18.72 -29.90 -8.14
N VAL A 4 19.29 -30.63 -9.11
CA VAL A 4 19.61 -30.28 -10.52
C VAL A 4 20.17 -28.89 -10.94
N VAL A 5 21.28 -28.97 -11.73
CA VAL A 5 21.57 -28.38 -13.07
C VAL A 5 21.50 -26.86 -13.27
N GLU A 6 22.28 -26.17 -14.10
CA GLU A 6 23.48 -26.42 -14.91
C GLU A 6 24.01 -25.02 -15.27
N GLU A 7 25.34 -24.85 -15.27
CA GLU A 7 26.02 -23.73 -15.94
C GLU A 7 26.45 -24.18 -17.35
N VAL A 8 26.82 -23.19 -18.17
CA VAL A 8 27.31 -23.18 -19.57
C VAL A 8 26.21 -22.92 -20.63
N GLU A 9 26.36 -22.06 -21.65
CA GLU A 9 27.57 -21.56 -22.32
C GLU A 9 27.24 -20.27 -23.13
N GLU A 10 28.31 -19.61 -23.59
CA GLU A 10 28.45 -18.67 -24.73
C GLU A 10 27.54 -18.99 -25.94
N VAL A 11 27.25 -18.12 -26.92
CA VAL A 11 28.19 -17.45 -27.85
C VAL A 11 27.46 -16.33 -28.60
N ALA A 12 28.23 -15.34 -29.05
CA ALA A 12 27.81 -14.27 -29.96
C ALA A 12 27.65 -14.74 -31.40
N ASP A 13 26.73 -14.14 -32.17
CA ASP A 13 26.86 -14.08 -33.63
C ASP A 13 26.18 -12.83 -34.25
N GLY A 14 27.04 -11.98 -34.81
CA GLY A 14 27.00 -11.40 -36.16
C GLY A 14 25.72 -10.81 -36.80
N GLN A 15 25.78 -9.48 -37.01
CA GLN A 15 25.33 -8.71 -38.20
C GLN A 15 23.80 -8.58 -38.44
N VAL A 16 23.21 -7.41 -38.76
CA VAL A 16 23.50 -6.49 -39.88
C VAL A 16 22.87 -5.09 -39.67
N ALA A 17 23.45 -4.15 -40.41
CA ALA A 17 23.19 -2.74 -40.67
C ALA A 17 21.76 -2.15 -40.60
N GLU A 18 21.76 -0.91 -40.09
CA GLU A 18 21.03 0.30 -40.55
C GLU A 18 19.54 0.21 -40.90
N GLY A 19 18.71 0.93 -40.13
CA GLY A 19 17.34 1.18 -40.55
C GLY A 19 16.46 1.91 -39.55
N ARG A 20 16.56 3.25 -39.56
CA ARG A 20 15.60 4.23 -39.04
C ARG A 20 15.46 4.36 -37.52
N SER A 21 15.58 5.61 -37.11
CA SER A 21 15.24 6.16 -35.80
C SER A 21 13.86 5.70 -35.33
N ALA A 22 13.80 4.61 -34.57
CA ALA A 22 12.75 4.40 -33.59
C ALA A 22 13.35 4.73 -32.24
N ARG A 23 13.24 6.00 -31.83
CA ARG A 23 13.42 6.34 -30.40
C ARG A 23 12.53 5.36 -29.63
N PRO A 24 13.05 4.55 -28.70
CA PRO A 24 12.16 3.89 -27.78
C PRO A 24 11.52 5.03 -26.99
N THR A 25 10.30 5.41 -27.36
CA THR A 25 9.42 6.10 -26.44
C THR A 25 9.23 5.09 -25.32
N ARG A 26 10.14 5.14 -24.33
CA ARG A 26 9.83 4.70 -22.99
C ARG A 26 8.62 5.53 -22.63
N VAL A 27 7.44 5.00 -22.93
CA VAL A 27 6.23 5.26 -22.16
C VAL A 27 6.71 4.95 -20.76
N ARG A 28 7.21 5.98 -20.06
CA ARG A 28 7.39 5.92 -18.63
C ARG A 28 5.99 5.58 -18.18
N ARG A 29 5.73 4.30 -17.90
CA ARG A 29 4.49 3.86 -17.26
C ARG A 29 4.31 4.87 -16.16
N SER A 30 3.30 5.72 -16.30
CA SER A 30 3.01 6.82 -15.39
C SER A 30 3.30 6.28 -13.99
N ALA A 31 4.33 6.81 -13.33
CA ALA A 31 4.62 6.41 -11.96
C ALA A 31 3.29 6.61 -11.24
N ARG A 32 2.64 5.51 -10.84
CA ARG A 32 1.23 5.55 -10.42
C ARG A 32 1.15 6.65 -9.37
N VAL A 33 0.29 7.64 -9.59
CA VAL A 33 0.09 8.71 -8.62
C VAL A 33 -0.32 8.01 -7.34
N ARG A 34 0.54 8.07 -6.31
CA ARG A 34 0.30 7.51 -4.99
C ARG A 34 -0.16 8.63 -4.09
N THR A 35 -1.21 8.39 -3.32
CA THR A 35 -1.80 9.39 -2.45
C THR A 35 -1.10 9.34 -1.09
N PRO A 36 -0.39 10.41 -0.68
CA PRO A 36 0.22 10.46 0.65
C PRO A 36 -0.83 10.34 1.75
N LEU A 37 -0.56 9.48 2.75
CA LEU A 37 -1.49 9.20 3.85
C LEU A 37 -1.98 10.47 4.56
N ARG A 38 -1.10 11.44 4.82
CA ARG A 38 -1.45 12.70 5.50
C ARG A 38 -2.47 13.57 4.76
N TRP A 39 -2.75 13.29 3.48
CA TRP A 39 -3.76 14.00 2.69
C TRP A 39 -5.09 13.23 2.63
N ALA A 40 -5.12 11.99 3.13
CA ALA A 40 -6.34 11.21 3.21
C ALA A 40 -7.24 11.68 4.36
N VAL A 41 -8.54 11.49 4.19
CA VAL A 41 -9.54 11.85 5.21
C VAL A 41 -9.24 11.13 6.52
N ASN A 42 -9.33 11.85 7.64
CA ASN A 42 -9.08 11.36 9.00
C ASN A 42 -7.63 10.99 9.35
N ILE A 43 -6.66 11.12 8.42
CA ILE A 43 -5.27 10.75 8.70
C ILE A 43 -4.41 12.00 8.90
N GLY A 44 -4.14 12.31 10.18
CA GLY A 44 -3.19 13.37 10.55
C GLY A 44 -1.72 12.92 10.43
N PRO A 45 -0.76 13.86 10.54
CA PRO A 45 0.68 13.56 10.39
C PRO A 45 1.21 12.47 11.33
N GLY A 46 0.72 12.43 12.58
CA GLY A 46 1.12 11.41 13.56
C GLY A 46 0.68 10.00 13.15
N LEU A 47 -0.59 9.84 12.78
CA LEU A 47 -1.11 8.55 12.30
C LEU A 47 -0.43 8.14 10.98
N ALA A 48 -0.18 9.09 10.06
CA ALA A 48 0.55 8.80 8.83
C ALA A 48 1.97 8.29 9.10
N ARG A 49 2.69 8.89 10.05
CA ARG A 49 4.02 8.44 10.46
C ARG A 49 3.98 7.04 11.05
N ASP A 50 3.05 6.79 11.97
CA ASP A 50 2.92 5.50 12.63
C ASP A 50 2.52 4.39 11.63
N LEU A 51 1.62 4.69 10.69
CA LEU A 51 1.27 3.79 9.58
C LEU A 51 2.47 3.45 8.70
N THR A 52 3.27 4.46 8.36
CA THR A 52 4.50 4.27 7.57
C THR A 52 5.49 3.38 8.31
N ALA A 53 5.64 3.58 9.63
CA ALA A 53 6.51 2.76 10.47
C ALA A 53 6.09 1.29 10.53
N VAL A 54 4.79 0.99 10.36
CA VAL A 54 4.26 -0.39 10.27
C VAL A 54 4.08 -0.91 8.84
N GLY A 55 4.71 -0.25 7.86
CA GLY A 55 4.79 -0.70 6.48
C GLY A 55 3.61 -0.32 5.58
N VAL A 56 2.82 0.70 5.96
CA VAL A 56 1.76 1.27 5.12
C VAL A 56 2.21 2.64 4.61
N ALA A 57 2.69 2.70 3.36
CA ALA A 57 3.35 3.88 2.82
C ALA A 57 2.41 4.96 2.26
N ASP A 58 1.25 4.56 1.74
CA ASP A 58 0.30 5.42 1.02
C ASP A 58 -1.14 4.89 1.15
N LEU A 59 -2.10 5.67 0.66
CA LEU A 59 -3.52 5.30 0.72
C LEU A 59 -3.80 4.03 -0.10
N GLU A 60 -3.11 3.83 -1.20
CA GLU A 60 -3.27 2.64 -2.04
C GLU A 60 -2.82 1.38 -1.28
N ALA A 61 -1.69 1.44 -0.56
CA ALA A 61 -1.24 0.37 0.32
C ALA A 61 -2.23 0.13 1.47
N LEU A 62 -2.81 1.19 2.05
CA LEU A 62 -3.84 1.06 3.09
C LEU A 62 -5.11 0.38 2.56
N THR A 63 -5.55 0.74 1.34
CA THR A 63 -6.72 0.13 0.69
C THR A 63 -6.50 -1.35 0.38
N VAL A 64 -5.30 -1.71 -0.11
CA VAL A 64 -4.96 -3.13 -0.38
C VAL A 64 -4.88 -3.94 0.91
N LEU A 65 -4.28 -3.37 1.97
CA LEU A 65 -4.13 -4.05 3.26
C LEU A 65 -5.45 -4.14 4.04
N GLY A 66 -6.28 -3.10 3.96
CA GLY A 66 -7.50 -2.94 4.74
C GLY A 66 -7.29 -2.32 6.12
N ALA A 67 -8.34 -1.67 6.64
CA ALA A 67 -8.29 -0.92 7.89
C ALA A 67 -7.97 -1.80 9.12
N VAL A 68 -8.61 -2.98 9.22
CA VAL A 68 -8.43 -3.89 10.36
C VAL A 68 -6.99 -4.41 10.44
N ALA A 69 -6.40 -4.80 9.31
CA ALA A 69 -5.04 -5.32 9.29
C ALA A 69 -4.02 -4.22 9.59
N ALA A 70 -4.18 -3.02 9.03
CA ALA A 70 -3.36 -1.86 9.37
C ALA A 70 -3.44 -1.51 10.86
N TRP A 71 -4.65 -1.47 11.42
CA TRP A 71 -4.88 -1.23 12.84
C TRP A 71 -4.23 -2.27 13.75
N ARG A 72 -4.30 -3.56 13.39
CA ARG A 72 -3.62 -4.63 14.14
C ARG A 72 -2.11 -4.45 14.15
N ARG A 73 -1.51 -4.02 13.02
CA ARG A 73 -0.07 -3.72 12.98
C ARG A 73 0.29 -2.54 13.90
N LEU A 74 -0.52 -1.49 13.92
CA LEU A 74 -0.34 -0.36 14.84
C LEU A 74 -0.43 -0.79 16.31
N ARG A 75 -1.37 -1.68 16.65
CA ARG A 75 -1.49 -2.25 18.01
C ARG A 75 -0.25 -3.06 18.39
N LEU A 76 0.21 -3.94 17.51
CA LEU A 76 1.36 -4.80 17.75
C LEU A 76 2.67 -3.99 17.86
N SER A 77 2.76 -2.83 17.19
CA SER A 77 3.93 -1.95 17.28
C SER A 77 3.95 -1.07 18.54
N GLY A 78 2.91 -1.14 19.39
CA GLY A 78 2.77 -0.26 20.56
C GLY A 78 2.45 1.20 20.20
N SER A 79 1.94 1.48 19.00
CA SER A 79 1.51 2.83 18.64
C SER A 79 0.36 3.29 19.55
N ARG A 80 0.36 4.58 19.88
CA ARG A 80 -0.77 5.22 20.58
C ARG A 80 -2.01 5.35 19.68
N ALA A 81 -1.84 5.30 18.36
CA ALA A 81 -2.89 5.41 17.36
C ALA A 81 -3.51 4.04 17.04
N ALA A 82 -3.95 3.35 18.10
CA ALA A 82 -4.44 1.98 18.03
C ALA A 82 -5.79 1.80 18.75
N SER A 83 -6.55 2.88 18.85
CA SER A 83 -7.89 2.90 19.43
C SER A 83 -8.97 2.53 18.40
N LEU A 84 -10.21 2.28 18.86
CA LEU A 84 -11.34 2.06 17.97
C LEU A 84 -11.64 3.28 17.07
N ARG A 85 -11.37 4.50 17.58
CA ARG A 85 -11.49 5.73 16.79
C ARG A 85 -10.52 5.71 15.60
N ASP A 86 -9.30 5.23 15.82
CA ASP A 86 -8.29 5.13 14.76
C ASP A 86 -8.71 4.08 13.72
N LEU A 87 -9.29 2.96 14.15
CA LEU A 87 -9.85 1.97 13.21
C LEU A 87 -10.95 2.59 12.32
N TYR A 88 -11.84 3.41 12.87
CA TYR A 88 -12.84 4.13 12.07
C TYR A 88 -12.22 5.20 11.16
N ALA A 89 -11.14 5.85 11.61
CA ALA A 89 -10.40 6.80 10.80
C ALA A 89 -9.79 6.12 9.57
N LEU A 90 -9.19 4.94 9.75
CA LEU A 90 -8.62 4.14 8.66
C LEU A 90 -9.68 3.67 7.66
N GLU A 91 -10.80 3.12 8.14
CA GLU A 91 -11.90 2.71 7.25
C GLU A 91 -12.52 3.91 6.52
N GLY A 92 -12.68 5.03 7.22
CA GLY A 92 -13.14 6.28 6.63
C GLY A 92 -12.18 6.80 5.55
N ALA A 93 -10.87 6.69 5.77
CA ALA A 93 -9.85 7.07 4.79
C ALA A 93 -9.96 6.24 3.51
N ILE A 94 -10.08 4.91 3.64
CA ILE A 94 -10.24 3.99 2.50
C ILE A 94 -11.50 4.34 1.68
N ARG A 95 -12.57 4.74 2.36
CA ARG A 95 -13.87 5.07 1.74
C ARG A 95 -14.01 6.54 1.33
N GLY A 96 -13.04 7.38 1.64
CA GLY A 96 -13.12 8.83 1.41
C GLY A 96 -14.18 9.57 2.24
N VAL A 97 -14.57 9.04 3.41
CA VAL A 97 -15.59 9.65 4.30
C VAL A 97 -15.06 9.89 5.70
N ARG A 98 -15.68 10.82 6.44
CA ARG A 98 -15.37 11.00 7.87
C ARG A 98 -15.73 9.73 8.65
N GLY A 99 -14.89 9.29 9.59
CA GLY A 99 -15.16 8.07 10.37
C GLY A 99 -16.49 8.09 11.14
N THR A 100 -16.99 9.28 11.50
CA THR A 100 -18.31 9.48 12.11
C THR A 100 -19.47 9.14 11.18
N MET A 101 -19.28 9.26 9.87
CA MET A 101 -20.28 9.02 8.82
C MET A 101 -20.36 7.56 8.36
N LEU A 102 -19.54 6.66 8.92
CA LEU A 102 -19.64 5.24 8.61
C LEU A 102 -20.99 4.69 9.09
N GLU A 103 -21.63 3.90 8.24
CA GLU A 103 -22.87 3.18 8.54
C GLU A 103 -22.70 2.28 9.77
N GLU A 104 -23.78 2.10 10.52
CA GLU A 104 -23.71 1.38 11.79
C GLU A 104 -23.32 -0.10 11.60
N GLY A 105 -23.77 -0.75 10.53
CA GLY A 105 -23.36 -2.12 10.19
C GLY A 105 -21.86 -2.26 9.89
N VAL A 106 -21.21 -1.18 9.47
CA VAL A 106 -19.75 -1.15 9.26
C VAL A 106 -19.05 -0.96 10.60
N LYS A 107 -19.50 0.01 11.40
CA LYS A 107 -18.97 0.25 12.76
C LYS A 107 -19.08 -1.00 13.62
N ALA A 108 -20.20 -1.73 13.54
CA ALA A 108 -20.40 -2.99 14.25
C ALA A 108 -19.37 -4.05 13.86
N ARG A 109 -19.13 -4.25 12.56
CA ARG A 109 -18.10 -5.18 12.07
C ARG A 109 -16.69 -4.80 12.53
N LEU A 110 -16.36 -3.51 12.52
CA LEU A 110 -15.07 -3.00 12.99
C LEU A 110 -14.90 -3.17 14.51
N ARG A 111 -15.96 -2.92 15.30
CA ARG A 111 -15.97 -3.19 16.75
C ARG A 111 -15.70 -4.65 17.04
N GLU A 112 -16.34 -5.55 16.31
CA GLU A 112 -16.15 -6.98 16.48
C GLU A 112 -14.72 -7.41 16.12
N ALA A 113 -14.18 -6.90 15.02
CA ALA A 113 -12.81 -7.18 14.61
C ALA A 113 -11.72 -6.63 15.55
N ALA A 114 -12.11 -5.69 16.43
CA ALA A 114 -11.25 -5.01 17.39
C ALA A 114 -11.26 -5.61 18.81
N ARG A 115 -12.13 -6.59 19.07
CA ARG A 115 -12.07 -7.42 20.28
C ARG A 115 -10.79 -8.26 20.27
#